data_AF-E0S713-F1
#
_entry.id   AF-E0S713-F1
#
_cell.length_a   1.000
_cell.length_b   1.000
_cell.length_c   1.000
_cell.angle_alpha   90.00
_cell.angle_beta   90.00
_cell.angle_gamma   90.00
#
_symmetry.space_group_name_H-M   'P 1'
#
loop_
_entity.id
_entity.type
_entity.pdbx_description
1 polymer ?
#
loop_
_entity_poly.entity_id
_entity_poly.type
_entity_poly.pdbx_seq_one_letter_code
_entity_poly.pdbx_strand_id
1 'polypeptide(L)'
;MIRKISEVSHLERRFLASLFLTLFTSYTMRNRARAHHLLSAMLILYIAFDYKHTAYILGSIFLNSLLLKYIPMSEYSFTLFNILILYIYKIFGPLFEERISGSFDISGVLMLMTIKMCYLGKEYDRKTNSIKDALSYMLFTPGLMLGPTPTFKDFIQNKYEEPKRPPYGTFLKSFAFLILFQALRISVPRSHLLEENTSLLSRLIYLYLFTVGNRIKFYFAWHFSHGCFAFQNFPDLLNADFMKVELATSVKDLSTYWNICTGIWLKNCFFLPMKEKSIFWASIATSGVSALWHGINPCYLIMFLSFSSSIPIVKENNKLLQRFCPSLFWILSRIQMLLLTTYFTTSFFLLSISDLIHVWKGVYFAGHVFLVFSLAVQMILKLFLRPEKDKNTH
;
A
#
# COMPACT_ATOMS: atom_id res chain seq x y z
N MET A 1 19.70 -13.90 22.50
CA MET A 1 19.17 -13.26 21.26
C MET A 1 18.90 -14.28 20.14
N ILE A 2 19.83 -15.20 19.85
CA ILE A 2 19.69 -16.23 18.79
C ILE A 2 18.55 -17.25 19.07
N ARG A 3 18.31 -17.64 20.33
CA ARG A 3 17.21 -18.56 20.71
C ARG A 3 15.78 -18.00 20.53
N LYS A 4 15.60 -16.67 20.40
CA LYS A 4 14.29 -16.06 20.07
C LYS A 4 14.04 -15.95 18.56
N ILE A 5 15.06 -16.23 17.74
CA ILE A 5 14.97 -16.28 16.27
C ILE A 5 14.44 -17.65 15.80
N SER A 6 14.34 -18.65 16.69
CA SER A 6 14.28 -20.07 16.29
C SER A 6 12.89 -20.66 16.03
N GLU A 7 11.79 -19.94 16.22
CA GLU A 7 10.46 -20.49 15.89
C GLU A 7 9.80 -19.68 14.79
N VAL A 8 10.25 -19.92 13.56
CA VAL A 8 9.47 -19.55 12.37
C VAL A 8 8.16 -20.32 12.43
N SER A 9 7.06 -19.59 12.64
CA SER A 9 5.74 -20.17 12.76
C SER A 9 5.40 -21.02 11.53
N HIS A 10 4.51 -21.99 11.69
CA HIS A 10 4.06 -22.81 10.56
C HIS A 10 3.52 -21.96 9.41
N LEU A 11 2.82 -20.85 9.70
CA LEU A 11 2.32 -19.91 8.69
C LEU A 11 3.44 -19.14 7.98
N GLU A 12 4.47 -18.69 8.71
CA GLU A 12 5.64 -18.05 8.11
C GLU A 12 6.39 -19.02 7.17
N ARG A 13 6.52 -20.30 7.56
CA ARG A 13 7.13 -21.34 6.70
C ARG A 13 6.36 -21.54 5.40
N ARG A 14 5.03 -21.61 5.49
CA ARG A 14 4.13 -21.70 4.33
C ARG A 14 4.27 -20.50 3.41
N PHE A 15 4.27 -19.30 3.98
CA PHE A 15 4.45 -18.06 3.22
C PHE A 15 5.82 -18.03 2.52
N LEU A 16 6.91 -18.35 3.21
CA LEU A 16 8.24 -18.43 2.61
C LEU A 16 8.32 -19.46 1.48
N ALA A 17 7.71 -20.63 1.66
CA ALA A 17 7.61 -21.65 0.60
C ALA A 17 6.84 -21.12 -0.63
N SER A 18 5.75 -20.39 -0.41
CA SER A 18 4.98 -19.76 -1.51
C SER A 18 5.76 -18.67 -2.24
N LEU A 19 6.60 -17.90 -1.53
CA LEU A 19 7.49 -16.92 -2.13
C LEU A 19 8.56 -17.61 -2.98
N PHE A 20 9.18 -18.67 -2.47
CA PHE A 20 10.14 -19.47 -3.24
C PHE A 20 9.49 -20.00 -4.53
N LEU A 21 8.27 -20.54 -4.45
CA LEU A 21 7.55 -21.01 -5.63
C LEU A 21 7.18 -19.87 -6.59
N THR A 22 6.83 -18.69 -6.08
CA THR A 22 6.58 -17.49 -6.88
C THR A 22 7.84 -17.06 -7.64
N LEU A 23 9.00 -17.06 -6.98
CA LEU A 23 10.30 -16.77 -7.60
C LEU A 23 10.63 -17.80 -8.67
N PHE A 24 10.54 -19.09 -8.34
CA PHE A 24 10.86 -20.19 -9.24
C PHE A 24 10.00 -20.16 -10.50
N THR A 25 8.68 -20.00 -10.35
CA THR A 25 7.75 -19.91 -11.48
C THR A 25 8.00 -18.64 -12.29
N SER A 26 8.27 -17.51 -11.65
CA SER A 26 8.58 -16.25 -12.35
C SER A 26 9.88 -16.32 -13.15
N TYR A 27 10.87 -17.09 -12.69
CA TYR A 27 12.13 -17.32 -13.41
C TYR A 27 11.98 -18.34 -14.56
N THR A 28 11.24 -19.43 -14.34
CA THR A 28 11.15 -20.55 -15.31
C THR A 28 10.11 -20.33 -16.40
N MET A 29 9.05 -19.56 -16.12
CA MET A 29 7.95 -19.35 -17.07
C MET A 29 8.31 -18.30 -18.12
N ARG A 30 8.97 -18.74 -19.20
CA ARG A 30 9.37 -17.89 -20.33
C ARG A 30 8.23 -17.55 -21.28
N ASN A 31 7.23 -18.42 -21.36
CA ASN A 31 6.02 -18.16 -22.13
C ASN A 31 4.85 -18.03 -21.15
N ARG A 32 4.00 -17.01 -21.38
CA ARG A 32 2.73 -16.85 -20.67
C ARG A 32 1.69 -17.88 -21.13
N ALA A 33 2.10 -19.14 -21.23
CA ALA A 33 1.23 -20.25 -21.57
C ALA A 33 0.12 -20.32 -20.52
N ARG A 34 -1.09 -19.95 -20.94
CA ARG A 34 -2.22 -19.59 -20.09
C ARG A 34 -2.59 -20.66 -19.04
N ALA A 35 -2.35 -21.95 -19.34
CA ALA A 35 -2.64 -23.07 -18.44
C ALA A 35 -1.63 -23.23 -17.29
N HIS A 36 -0.35 -22.93 -17.52
CA HIS A 36 0.70 -23.12 -16.51
C HIS A 36 0.61 -22.07 -15.39
N HIS A 37 0.17 -20.85 -15.71
CA HIS A 37 -0.04 -19.80 -14.71
C HIS A 37 -1.21 -20.14 -13.79
N LEU A 38 -2.28 -20.73 -14.31
CA LEU A 38 -3.42 -21.16 -13.49
C LEU A 38 -3.00 -22.21 -12.45
N LEU A 39 -2.35 -23.30 -12.88
CA LEU A 39 -1.91 -24.37 -11.98
C LEU A 39 -0.88 -23.86 -10.96
N SER A 40 0.08 -23.06 -11.42
CA SER A 40 1.10 -22.46 -10.54
C SER A 40 0.47 -21.53 -9.52
N ALA A 41 -0.47 -20.67 -9.93
CA ALA A 41 -1.16 -19.75 -9.04
C ALA A 41 -2.00 -20.51 -8.01
N MET A 42 -2.74 -21.54 -8.42
CA MET A 42 -3.50 -22.39 -7.49
C MET A 42 -2.60 -23.06 -6.44
N LEU A 43 -1.45 -23.59 -6.87
CA LEU A 43 -0.48 -24.22 -5.97
C LEU A 43 0.14 -23.20 -5.00
N ILE A 44 0.52 -22.02 -5.49
CA ILE A 44 1.08 -20.93 -4.67
C ILE A 44 0.06 -20.48 -3.61
N LEU A 45 -1.19 -20.25 -4.01
CA LEU A 45 -2.26 -19.87 -3.08
C LEU A 45 -2.52 -20.96 -2.05
N TYR A 46 -2.56 -22.23 -2.47
CA TYR A 46 -2.76 -23.35 -1.56
C TYR A 46 -1.63 -23.45 -0.53
N ILE A 47 -0.37 -23.35 -0.96
CA ILE A 47 0.77 -23.38 -0.06
C ILE A 47 0.71 -22.19 0.90
N ALA A 48 0.49 -20.97 0.38
CA ALA A 48 0.45 -19.75 1.18
C ALA A 48 -0.68 -19.76 2.23
N PHE A 49 -1.89 -20.12 1.81
CA PHE A 49 -3.11 -19.81 2.55
C PHE A 49 -3.99 -20.99 2.88
N ASP A 50 -3.65 -22.24 2.51
CA ASP A 50 -4.48 -23.46 2.65
C ASP A 50 -5.73 -23.54 1.76
N TYR A 51 -6.44 -24.67 1.85
CA TYR A 51 -7.54 -25.01 0.96
C TYR A 51 -8.77 -24.11 1.12
N LYS A 52 -9.12 -23.67 2.34
CA LYS A 52 -10.34 -22.88 2.57
C LYS A 52 -10.20 -21.49 1.96
N HIS A 53 -9.09 -20.84 2.27
CA HIS A 53 -8.77 -19.53 1.73
C HIS A 53 -8.56 -19.57 0.21
N THR A 54 -7.88 -20.61 -0.28
CA THR A 54 -7.69 -20.79 -1.73
C THR A 54 -9.03 -20.99 -2.43
N ALA A 55 -9.94 -21.78 -1.85
CA ALA A 55 -11.29 -21.95 -2.39
C ALA A 55 -12.06 -20.61 -2.45
N TYR A 56 -11.96 -19.77 -1.42
CA TYR A 56 -12.58 -18.45 -1.41
C TYR A 56 -12.02 -17.54 -2.54
N ILE A 57 -10.70 -17.50 -2.70
CA ILE A 57 -10.06 -16.73 -3.79
C ILE A 57 -10.52 -17.25 -5.16
N LEU A 58 -10.51 -18.56 -5.37
CA LEU A 58 -10.92 -19.15 -6.63
C LEU A 58 -12.41 -18.92 -6.92
N GLY A 59 -13.27 -18.98 -5.89
CA GLY A 59 -14.68 -18.61 -6.00
C GLY A 59 -14.87 -17.14 -6.40
N SER A 60 -14.10 -16.23 -5.80
CA SER A 60 -14.07 -14.81 -6.19
C SER A 60 -13.63 -14.62 -7.65
N ILE A 61 -12.57 -15.29 -8.08
CA ILE A 61 -12.08 -15.22 -9.47
C ILE A 61 -13.13 -15.78 -10.44
N PHE A 62 -13.76 -16.89 -10.10
CA PHE A 62 -14.81 -17.50 -10.89
C PHE A 62 -16.00 -16.53 -11.07
N LEU A 63 -16.48 -15.94 -9.98
CA LEU A 63 -17.60 -15.00 -10.01
C LEU A 63 -17.26 -13.73 -10.80
N ASN A 64 -16.08 -13.16 -10.59
CA ASN A 64 -15.57 -12.04 -11.39
C ASN A 64 -15.47 -12.38 -12.89
N SER A 65 -15.03 -13.60 -13.23
CA SER A 65 -14.94 -14.06 -14.62
C SER A 65 -16.32 -14.22 -15.28
N LEU A 66 -17.31 -14.71 -14.53
CA LEU A 66 -18.70 -14.79 -15.00
C LEU A 66 -19.27 -13.39 -15.25
N LEU A 67 -19.11 -12.47 -14.29
CA LEU A 67 -19.57 -11.10 -14.41
C LEU A 67 -18.90 -10.40 -15.60
N LEU A 68 -17.59 -10.54 -15.76
CA LEU A 68 -16.84 -9.97 -16.88
C LEU A 68 -17.35 -10.50 -18.23
N LYS A 69 -17.67 -11.80 -18.31
CA LYS A 69 -18.16 -12.42 -19.53
C LYS A 69 -19.58 -11.98 -19.90
N TYR A 70 -20.48 -11.96 -18.93
CA TYR A 70 -21.92 -11.87 -19.20
C TYR A 70 -22.56 -10.52 -18.86
N ILE A 71 -21.94 -9.68 -18.02
CA ILE A 71 -22.53 -8.42 -17.53
C ILE A 71 -21.63 -7.23 -17.86
N PRO A 72 -22.11 -6.18 -18.55
CA PRO A 72 -21.33 -4.97 -18.82
C PRO A 72 -21.18 -4.11 -17.57
N MET A 73 -20.27 -4.51 -16.68
CA MET A 73 -19.92 -3.78 -15.46
C MET A 73 -18.84 -2.74 -15.74
N SER A 74 -19.00 -1.53 -15.17
CA SER A 74 -17.96 -0.49 -15.19
C SER A 74 -16.84 -0.77 -14.21
N GLU A 75 -15.74 -0.02 -14.31
CA GLU A 75 -14.60 -0.09 -13.39
C GLU A 75 -15.00 0.21 -11.94
N TYR A 76 -15.95 1.11 -11.73
CA TYR A 76 -16.48 1.44 -10.41
C TYR A 76 -17.35 0.32 -9.85
N SER A 77 -18.16 -0.30 -10.70
CA SER A 77 -19.03 -1.42 -10.30
C SER A 77 -18.21 -2.63 -9.90
N PHE A 78 -17.15 -2.95 -10.66
CA PHE A 78 -16.19 -3.99 -10.30
C PHE A 78 -15.40 -3.66 -9.04
N THR A 79 -15.01 -2.41 -8.85
CA THR A 79 -14.32 -1.97 -7.62
C THR A 79 -15.21 -2.21 -6.41
N LEU A 80 -16.45 -1.72 -6.43
CA LEU A 80 -17.40 -1.88 -5.34
C LEU A 80 -17.68 -3.37 -5.07
N PHE A 81 -17.93 -4.14 -6.13
CA PHE A 81 -18.18 -5.58 -6.01
C PHE A 81 -17.04 -6.33 -5.33
N ASN A 82 -15.78 -6.03 -5.67
CA ASN A 82 -14.63 -6.69 -5.06
C ASN A 82 -14.34 -6.19 -3.62
N ILE A 83 -14.64 -4.93 -3.31
CA ILE A 83 -14.65 -4.46 -1.91
C ILE A 83 -15.70 -5.23 -1.09
N LEU A 84 -16.90 -5.46 -1.65
CA LEU A 84 -17.92 -6.26 -0.98
C LEU A 84 -17.47 -7.70 -0.76
N ILE A 85 -16.80 -8.34 -1.73
CA ILE A 85 -16.20 -9.68 -1.54
C ILE A 85 -15.17 -9.66 -0.40
N LEU A 86 -14.31 -8.65 -0.34
CA LEU A 86 -13.36 -8.50 0.76
C LEU A 86 -14.08 -8.31 2.11
N TYR A 87 -15.17 -7.56 2.15
CA TYR A 87 -15.90 -7.28 3.38
C TYR A 87 -16.68 -8.51 3.87
N ILE A 88 -17.31 -9.25 2.95
CA ILE A 88 -17.93 -10.54 3.25
C ILE A 88 -16.90 -11.48 3.87
N TYR A 89 -15.69 -11.54 3.28
CA TYR A 89 -14.59 -12.32 3.85
C TYR A 89 -14.20 -11.84 5.25
N LYS A 90 -14.07 -10.53 5.47
CA LYS A 90 -13.68 -9.99 6.79
C LYS A 90 -14.73 -10.17 7.88
N ILE A 91 -16.01 -10.08 7.53
CA ILE A 91 -17.14 -10.15 8.48
C ILE A 91 -17.53 -11.61 8.77
N PHE A 92 -17.72 -12.41 7.73
CA PHE A 92 -18.23 -13.77 7.83
C PHE A 92 -17.13 -14.83 7.81
N GLY A 93 -15.92 -14.44 7.44
CA GLY A 93 -14.72 -15.24 7.53
C GLY A 93 -14.58 -16.05 8.82
N PRO A 94 -14.65 -15.39 10.00
CA PRO A 94 -14.46 -16.06 11.28
C PRO A 94 -15.41 -17.25 11.50
N LEU A 95 -16.54 -17.33 10.78
CA LEU A 95 -17.47 -18.47 10.84
C LEU A 95 -16.89 -19.77 10.26
N PHE A 96 -15.90 -19.68 9.38
CA PHE A 96 -15.28 -20.86 8.74
C PHE A 96 -13.77 -20.93 8.94
N GLU A 97 -13.14 -19.88 9.47
CA GLU A 97 -11.71 -19.83 9.73
C GLU A 97 -11.32 -18.83 10.83
N GLU A 98 -10.72 -19.32 11.92
CA GLU A 98 -10.36 -18.50 13.10
C GLU A 98 -9.17 -17.55 12.85
N ARG A 99 -8.38 -17.77 11.80
CA ARG A 99 -7.18 -16.96 11.48
C ARG A 99 -7.48 -15.60 10.83
N ILE A 100 -8.74 -15.21 10.72
CA ILE A 100 -9.15 -14.02 9.99
C ILE A 100 -8.92 -12.79 10.84
N SER A 101 -8.10 -11.86 10.31
CA SER A 101 -7.42 -10.70 10.97
C SER A 101 -5.93 -10.87 11.29
N GLY A 102 -5.32 -12.05 11.04
CA GLY A 102 -3.89 -12.27 11.20
C GLY A 102 -3.02 -11.71 10.05
N SER A 103 -1.71 -11.64 10.25
CA SER A 103 -0.72 -11.17 9.26
C SER A 103 -0.65 -12.00 7.96
N PHE A 104 -1.28 -13.17 7.93
CA PHE A 104 -1.24 -14.14 6.81
C PHE A 104 -2.63 -14.47 6.26
N ASP A 105 -3.60 -13.55 6.38
CA ASP A 105 -4.90 -13.72 5.74
C ASP A 105 -4.87 -13.35 4.24
N ILE A 106 -5.94 -13.68 3.49
CA ILE A 106 -6.02 -13.43 2.04
C ILE A 106 -6.42 -12.02 1.63
N SER A 107 -6.53 -11.09 2.57
CA SER A 107 -7.04 -9.74 2.28
C SER A 107 -6.18 -9.03 1.24
N GLY A 108 -4.85 -9.19 1.32
CA GLY A 108 -3.93 -8.63 0.32
C GLY A 108 -4.25 -9.12 -1.11
N VAL A 109 -4.58 -10.40 -1.29
CA VAL A 109 -4.93 -10.97 -2.59
C VAL A 109 -6.26 -10.38 -3.10
N LEU A 110 -7.27 -10.30 -2.24
CA LEU A 110 -8.59 -9.74 -2.59
C LEU A 110 -8.51 -8.23 -2.88
N MET A 111 -7.65 -7.51 -2.15
CA MET A 111 -7.33 -6.11 -2.39
C MET A 111 -6.70 -5.91 -3.78
N LEU A 112 -5.70 -6.72 -4.14
CA LEU A 112 -5.11 -6.68 -5.48
C LEU A 112 -6.13 -7.06 -6.56
N MET A 113 -7.01 -8.03 -6.29
CA MET A 113 -8.09 -8.40 -7.20
C MET A 113 -9.03 -7.23 -7.47
N THR A 114 -9.31 -6.40 -6.47
CA THR A 114 -10.11 -5.17 -6.64
C THR A 114 -9.51 -4.24 -7.69
N ILE A 115 -8.19 -4.01 -7.62
CA ILE A 115 -7.48 -3.16 -8.60
C ILE A 115 -7.50 -3.81 -9.99
N LYS A 116 -7.21 -5.12 -10.07
CA LYS A 116 -7.24 -5.86 -11.35
C LYS A 116 -8.61 -5.80 -12.01
N MET A 117 -9.68 -6.00 -11.25
CA MET A 117 -11.04 -5.96 -11.75
C MET A 117 -11.50 -4.54 -12.11
N CYS A 118 -11.00 -3.51 -11.42
CA CYS A 118 -11.18 -2.13 -11.85
C CYS A 118 -10.57 -1.89 -13.24
N TYR A 119 -9.32 -2.31 -13.47
CA TYR A 119 -8.69 -2.17 -14.78
C TYR A 119 -9.38 -3.01 -15.85
N LEU A 120 -9.79 -4.25 -15.54
CA LEU A 120 -10.58 -5.06 -16.48
C LEU A 120 -11.91 -4.38 -16.81
N GLY A 121 -12.63 -3.81 -15.83
CA GLY A 121 -13.86 -3.05 -16.10
C GLY A 121 -13.67 -1.84 -17.02
N LYS A 122 -12.47 -1.26 -17.02
CA LYS A 122 -12.11 -0.08 -17.83
C LYS A 122 -11.54 -0.42 -19.21
N GLU A 123 -10.74 -1.47 -19.29
CA GLU A 123 -9.82 -1.72 -20.43
C GLU A 123 -10.14 -3.03 -21.17
N TYR A 124 -10.92 -3.94 -20.58
CA TYR A 124 -11.27 -5.20 -21.22
C TYR A 124 -12.30 -4.99 -22.33
N ASP A 125 -11.94 -5.34 -23.56
CA ASP A 125 -12.84 -5.31 -24.71
C ASP A 125 -13.23 -6.74 -25.13
N ARG A 126 -14.51 -7.06 -25.04
CA ARG A 126 -15.07 -8.37 -25.40
C ARG A 126 -14.84 -8.77 -26.87
N LYS A 127 -14.61 -7.80 -27.76
CA LYS A 127 -14.35 -8.06 -29.19
C LYS A 127 -12.93 -8.55 -29.43
N THR A 128 -11.97 -8.09 -28.63
CA THR A 128 -10.54 -8.33 -28.86
C THR A 128 -9.89 -9.18 -27.78
N ASN A 129 -10.48 -9.25 -26.58
CA ASN A 129 -9.92 -9.96 -25.44
C ASN A 129 -10.77 -11.17 -25.06
N SER A 130 -10.10 -12.27 -24.74
CA SER A 130 -10.73 -13.50 -24.26
C SER A 130 -10.76 -13.54 -22.74
N ILE A 131 -11.68 -14.32 -22.16
CA ILE A 131 -11.68 -14.59 -20.71
C ILE A 131 -10.38 -15.23 -20.24
N LYS A 132 -9.68 -15.96 -21.14
CA LYS A 132 -8.37 -16.53 -20.83
C LYS A 132 -7.31 -15.44 -20.62
N ASP A 133 -7.42 -14.30 -21.30
CA ASP A 133 -6.54 -13.14 -21.11
C ASP A 133 -6.79 -12.49 -19.75
N ALA A 134 -8.06 -12.32 -19.37
CA ALA A 134 -8.44 -11.83 -18.05
C ALA A 134 -7.97 -12.77 -16.92
N LEU A 135 -8.14 -14.09 -17.07
CA LEU A 135 -7.65 -15.07 -16.11
C LEU A 135 -6.12 -15.05 -15.99
N SER A 136 -5.40 -14.91 -17.11
CA SER A 136 -3.94 -14.82 -17.11
C SER A 136 -3.44 -13.58 -16.36
N TYR A 137 -4.17 -12.47 -16.45
CA TYR A 137 -3.90 -11.24 -15.70
C TYR A 137 -4.24 -11.38 -14.20
N MET A 138 -5.43 -11.90 -13.88
CA MET A 138 -5.87 -12.12 -12.50
C MET A 138 -4.93 -13.05 -11.72
N LEU A 139 -4.48 -14.12 -12.37
CA LEU A 139 -3.63 -15.16 -11.78
C LEU A 139 -2.14 -14.98 -12.09
N PHE A 140 -1.74 -13.79 -12.57
CA PHE A 140 -0.35 -13.54 -12.90
C PHE A 140 0.56 -13.64 -11.67
N THR A 141 1.44 -14.64 -11.68
CA THR A 141 2.20 -15.09 -10.51
C THR A 141 3.02 -14.00 -9.81
N PRO A 142 3.82 -13.16 -10.51
CA PRO A 142 4.62 -12.13 -9.85
C PRO A 142 3.82 -11.16 -8.96
N GLY A 143 2.60 -10.84 -9.38
CA GLY A 143 1.68 -9.91 -8.70
C GLY A 143 0.51 -10.59 -8.01
N LEU A 144 0.59 -11.90 -7.75
CA LEU A 144 -0.53 -12.68 -7.21
C LEU A 144 -0.78 -12.36 -5.73
N MET A 145 0.28 -12.29 -4.92
CA MET A 145 0.17 -12.15 -3.46
C MET A 145 0.53 -10.75 -2.94
N LEU A 146 1.57 -10.13 -3.48
CA LEU A 146 2.20 -8.94 -2.89
C LEU A 146 1.99 -7.65 -3.68
N GLY A 147 1.53 -7.75 -4.93
CA GLY A 147 1.54 -6.65 -5.89
C GLY A 147 2.96 -6.21 -6.24
N PRO A 148 3.15 -5.30 -7.21
CA PRO A 148 2.16 -4.35 -7.72
C PRO A 148 1.15 -4.94 -8.72
N THR A 149 0.18 -4.11 -9.11
CA THR A 149 -0.81 -4.40 -10.15
C THR A 149 -0.62 -3.43 -11.32
N PRO A 150 0.00 -3.85 -12.45
CA PRO A 150 0.01 -3.05 -13.67
C PRO A 150 -1.40 -2.94 -14.27
N THR A 151 -1.61 -2.03 -15.21
CA THR A 151 -2.89 -1.96 -15.96
C THR A 151 -3.11 -3.24 -16.77
N PHE A 152 -4.35 -3.54 -17.14
CA PHE A 152 -4.64 -4.70 -17.98
C PHE A 152 -4.07 -4.51 -19.39
N LYS A 153 -4.14 -3.29 -19.91
CA LYS A 153 -3.56 -2.90 -21.18
C LYS A 153 -2.04 -3.10 -21.21
N ASP A 154 -1.32 -2.57 -20.22
CA ASP A 154 0.14 -2.74 -20.13
C ASP A 154 0.50 -4.21 -19.99
N PHE A 155 -0.30 -4.99 -19.25
CA PHE A 155 -0.10 -6.42 -19.11
C PHE A 155 -0.21 -7.14 -20.47
N ILE A 156 -1.27 -6.91 -21.24
CA ILE A 156 -1.49 -7.57 -22.53
C ILE A 156 -0.48 -7.11 -23.59
N GLN A 157 -0.10 -5.84 -23.58
CA GLN A 157 0.87 -5.29 -24.53
C GLN A 157 2.30 -5.73 -24.24
N ASN A 158 2.63 -6.01 -22.97
CA ASN A 158 3.97 -6.46 -22.62
C ASN A 158 4.25 -7.86 -23.19
N LYS A 159 5.17 -7.93 -24.16
CA LYS A 159 5.69 -9.18 -24.70
C LYS A 159 6.82 -9.68 -23.80
N TYR A 160 6.85 -10.98 -23.54
CA TYR A 160 7.98 -11.56 -22.81
C TYR A 160 9.26 -11.37 -23.61
N GLU A 161 10.28 -10.85 -22.95
CA GLU A 161 11.66 -10.84 -23.41
C GLU A 161 12.53 -11.26 -22.23
N GLU A 162 13.54 -12.10 -22.48
CA GLU A 162 14.44 -12.53 -21.42
C GLU A 162 15.24 -11.32 -20.92
N PRO A 163 15.26 -11.05 -19.60
CA PRO A 163 15.96 -9.89 -19.08
C PRO A 163 17.46 -10.03 -19.33
N LYS A 164 18.08 -8.97 -19.88
CA LYS A 164 19.53 -8.94 -20.16
C LYS A 164 20.40 -9.28 -18.94
N ARG A 165 19.91 -8.96 -17.74
CA ARG A 165 20.58 -9.27 -16.48
C ARG A 165 19.53 -9.70 -15.45
N PRO A 166 19.75 -10.80 -14.72
CA PRO A 166 18.89 -11.17 -13.60
C PRO A 166 18.91 -10.07 -12.51
N PRO A 167 17.78 -9.80 -11.83
CA PRO A 167 17.64 -8.70 -10.88
C PRO A 167 18.22 -9.05 -9.48
N TYR A 168 19.45 -9.58 -9.43
CA TYR A 168 20.08 -10.01 -8.18
C TYR A 168 20.17 -8.91 -7.13
N GLY A 169 20.49 -7.67 -7.54
CA GLY A 169 20.54 -6.52 -6.64
C GLY A 169 19.20 -6.19 -6.00
N THR A 170 18.10 -6.42 -6.71
CA THR A 170 16.74 -6.24 -6.18
C THR A 170 16.42 -7.26 -5.10
N PHE A 171 16.74 -8.53 -5.34
CA PHE A 171 16.55 -9.58 -4.33
C PHE A 171 17.44 -9.36 -3.11
N LEU A 172 18.70 -8.95 -3.29
CA LEU A 172 19.59 -8.62 -2.17
C LEU A 172 19.01 -7.52 -1.28
N LYS A 173 18.50 -6.42 -1.88
CA LYS A 173 17.79 -5.36 -1.14
C LYS A 173 16.55 -5.90 -0.42
N SER A 174 15.76 -6.73 -1.09
CA SER A 174 14.58 -7.38 -0.51
C SER A 174 14.95 -8.18 0.74
N PHE A 175 15.97 -9.05 0.67
CA PHE A 175 16.43 -9.83 1.82
C PHE A 175 16.99 -8.95 2.94
N ALA A 176 17.71 -7.88 2.61
CA ALA A 176 18.18 -6.91 3.61
C ALA A 176 17.01 -6.26 4.38
N PHE A 177 15.94 -5.87 3.69
CA PHE A 177 14.73 -5.35 4.33
C PHE A 177 14.04 -6.40 5.20
N LEU A 178 14.01 -7.67 4.78
CA LEU A 178 13.44 -8.75 5.61
C LEU A 178 14.21 -8.92 6.93
N ILE A 179 15.55 -8.91 6.88
CA ILE A 179 16.40 -9.01 8.07
C ILE A 179 16.15 -7.80 8.98
N LEU A 180 16.16 -6.59 8.42
CA LEU A 180 15.92 -5.36 9.18
C LEU A 180 14.52 -5.33 9.81
N PHE A 181 13.49 -5.77 9.08
CA PHE A 181 12.13 -5.91 9.61
C PHE A 181 12.10 -6.84 10.82
N GLN A 182 12.74 -8.02 10.73
CA GLN A 182 12.75 -8.96 11.84
C GLN A 182 13.53 -8.43 13.05
N ALA A 183 14.66 -7.76 12.83
CA ALA A 183 15.41 -7.11 13.89
C ALA A 183 14.57 -6.05 14.63
N LEU A 184 13.85 -5.19 13.90
CA LEU A 184 12.99 -4.16 14.49
C LEU A 184 11.74 -4.75 15.16
N ARG A 185 11.10 -5.75 14.55
CA ARG A 185 9.92 -6.43 15.13
C ARG A 185 10.24 -7.06 16.49
N ILE A 186 11.43 -7.64 16.65
CA ILE A 186 11.87 -8.26 17.90
C ILE A 186 12.29 -7.20 18.93
N SER A 187 12.97 -6.14 18.48
CA SER A 187 13.54 -5.12 19.38
C SER A 187 12.52 -4.07 19.83
N VAL A 188 11.47 -3.83 19.04
CA VAL A 188 10.43 -2.82 19.31
C VAL A 188 9.04 -3.45 19.18
N PRO A 189 8.67 -4.36 20.11
CA PRO A 189 7.32 -4.92 20.14
C PRO A 189 6.26 -3.84 20.38
N ARG A 190 5.04 -4.12 19.91
CA ARG A 190 3.85 -3.26 20.10
C ARG A 190 3.64 -2.85 21.56
N SER A 191 3.98 -3.71 22.52
CA SER A 191 3.80 -3.46 23.95
C SER A 191 4.51 -2.19 24.44
N HIS A 192 5.68 -1.85 23.89
CA HIS A 192 6.40 -0.62 24.29
C HIS A 192 5.64 0.67 23.98
N LEU A 193 4.69 0.63 23.03
CA LEU A 193 3.85 1.80 22.76
C LEU A 193 2.78 2.01 23.84
N LEU A 194 2.43 0.96 24.57
CA LEU A 194 1.32 0.96 25.53
C LEU A 194 1.79 1.11 26.98
N GLU A 195 3.09 1.01 27.25
CA GLU A 195 3.66 1.22 28.59
C GLU A 195 3.30 2.61 29.14
N GLU A 196 2.93 2.68 30.42
CA GLU A 196 2.50 3.93 31.09
C GLU A 196 3.70 4.74 31.62
N ASN A 197 4.73 4.07 32.14
CA ASN A 197 5.88 4.69 32.79
C ASN A 197 7.06 4.91 31.84
N THR A 198 6.79 5.50 30.67
CA THR A 198 7.79 5.76 29.63
C THR A 198 7.94 7.25 29.39
N SER A 199 9.18 7.76 29.36
CA SER A 199 9.47 9.16 29.07
C SER A 199 8.95 9.60 27.70
N LEU A 200 8.64 10.88 27.51
CA LEU A 200 8.15 11.39 26.22
C LEU A 200 9.12 11.10 25.06
N LEU A 201 10.44 11.29 25.29
CA LEU A 201 11.45 11.02 24.27
C LEU A 201 11.46 9.53 23.88
N SER A 202 11.43 8.63 24.87
CA SER A 202 11.35 7.19 24.64
C SER A 202 10.07 6.81 23.88
N ARG A 203 8.93 7.40 24.22
CA ARG A 203 7.66 7.19 23.49
C ARG A 203 7.77 7.58 22.03
N LEU A 204 8.37 8.75 21.72
CA LEU A 204 8.58 9.21 20.36
C LEU A 204 9.53 8.28 19.58
N ILE A 205 10.61 7.82 20.21
CA ILE A 205 11.55 6.87 19.61
C ILE A 205 10.86 5.53 19.31
N TYR A 206 10.14 4.94 20.27
CA TYR A 206 9.43 3.70 20.06
C TYR A 206 8.35 3.83 18.99
N LEU A 207 7.63 4.95 18.96
CA LEU A 207 6.64 5.23 17.93
C LEU A 207 7.27 5.30 16.53
N TYR A 208 8.38 6.02 16.39
CA TYR A 208 9.13 6.08 15.14
C TYR A 208 9.62 4.71 14.69
N LEU A 209 10.33 3.98 15.57
CA LEU A 209 10.88 2.66 15.23
C LEU A 209 9.78 1.63 14.92
N PHE A 210 8.67 1.66 15.65
CA PHE A 210 7.52 0.79 15.40
C PHE A 210 6.91 1.04 14.01
N THR A 211 6.69 2.30 13.65
CA THR A 211 6.07 2.64 12.37
C THR A 211 7.01 2.43 11.19
N VAL A 212 8.29 2.78 11.31
CA VAL A 212 9.33 2.47 10.31
C VAL A 212 9.49 0.96 10.13
N GLY A 213 9.58 0.21 11.23
CA GLY A 213 9.64 -1.25 11.21
C GLY A 213 8.46 -1.85 10.45
N ASN A 214 7.25 -1.35 10.70
CA ASN A 214 6.06 -1.77 9.96
C ASN A 214 6.04 -1.35 8.48
N ARG A 215 6.70 -0.25 8.08
CA ARG A 215 6.86 0.10 6.66
C ARG A 215 7.87 -0.81 5.96
N ILE A 216 8.93 -1.23 6.65
CA ILE A 216 10.01 -2.04 6.06
C ILE A 216 9.54 -3.37 5.49
N LYS A 217 8.52 -4.00 6.09
CA LYS A 217 7.93 -5.24 5.53
C LYS A 217 7.36 -5.05 4.12
N PHE A 218 6.86 -3.85 3.80
CA PHE A 218 6.37 -3.53 2.44
C PHE A 218 7.52 -3.29 1.47
N TYR A 219 8.62 -2.67 1.91
CA TYR A 219 9.83 -2.57 1.07
C TYR A 219 10.38 -3.94 0.71
N PHE A 220 10.42 -4.87 1.66
CA PHE A 220 10.72 -6.28 1.38
C PHE A 220 9.76 -6.84 0.31
N ALA A 221 8.46 -6.84 0.59
CA ALA A 221 7.47 -7.48 -0.27
C ALA A 221 7.48 -6.92 -1.71
N TRP A 222 7.58 -5.60 -1.85
CA TRP A 222 7.53 -4.95 -3.17
C TRP A 222 8.86 -5.01 -3.93
N HIS A 223 10.02 -5.07 -3.26
CA HIS A 223 11.27 -5.38 -3.95
C HIS A 223 11.27 -6.85 -4.41
N PHE A 224 10.80 -7.78 -3.58
CA PHE A 224 10.68 -9.18 -3.96
C PHE A 224 9.81 -9.36 -5.22
N SER A 225 8.60 -8.79 -5.20
CA SER A 225 7.70 -8.87 -6.35
C SER A 225 8.27 -8.15 -7.57
N HIS A 226 8.90 -6.98 -7.39
CA HIS A 226 9.59 -6.28 -8.48
C HIS A 226 10.64 -7.17 -9.17
N GLY A 227 11.44 -7.92 -8.42
CA GLY A 227 12.37 -8.90 -8.98
C GLY A 227 11.67 -10.00 -9.78
N CYS A 228 10.53 -10.49 -9.30
CA CYS A 228 9.71 -11.49 -10.03
C CYS A 228 9.10 -10.90 -11.32
N PHE A 229 8.65 -9.65 -11.28
CA PHE A 229 8.14 -8.92 -12.45
C PHE A 229 9.24 -8.65 -13.48
N ALA A 230 10.46 -8.34 -13.04
CA ALA A 230 11.59 -8.13 -13.93
C ALA A 230 11.97 -9.40 -14.72
N PHE A 231 11.81 -10.60 -14.13
CA PHE A 231 11.95 -11.86 -14.88
C PHE A 231 10.90 -12.02 -16.00
N GLN A 232 9.78 -11.31 -15.90
CA GLN A 232 8.67 -11.35 -16.85
C GLN A 232 8.62 -10.12 -17.77
N ASN A 233 9.75 -9.45 -17.95
CA ASN A 233 9.90 -8.23 -18.74
C ASN A 233 9.05 -7.05 -18.24
N PHE A 234 8.97 -6.86 -16.92
CA PHE A 234 8.43 -5.64 -16.32
C PHE A 234 9.51 -4.96 -15.45
N PRO A 235 10.50 -4.30 -16.08
CA PRO A 235 11.69 -3.79 -15.40
C PRO A 235 11.42 -2.60 -14.47
N ASP A 236 10.28 -1.91 -14.62
CA ASP A 236 10.01 -0.63 -13.93
C ASP A 236 8.78 -0.67 -13.00
N LEU A 237 8.44 -1.86 -12.48
CA LEU A 237 7.31 -2.04 -11.54
C LEU A 237 7.75 -2.07 -10.07
N LEU A 238 8.59 -1.14 -9.63
CA LEU A 238 8.91 -1.02 -8.21
C LEU A 238 7.78 -0.25 -7.52
N ASN A 239 7.11 -0.86 -6.54
CA ASN A 239 5.91 -0.27 -5.94
C ASN A 239 6.20 0.71 -4.79
N ALA A 240 7.44 0.82 -4.32
CA ALA A 240 7.86 1.91 -3.43
C ALA A 240 9.35 2.23 -3.53
N ASP A 241 9.67 3.52 -3.49
CA ASP A 241 11.05 4.02 -3.44
C ASP A 241 11.41 4.39 -1.99
N PHE A 242 12.19 3.52 -1.35
CA PHE A 242 12.57 3.64 0.07
C PHE A 242 13.09 5.03 0.43
N MET A 243 14.05 5.55 -0.34
CA MET A 243 14.70 6.81 -0.03
C MET A 243 13.74 7.98 -0.19
N LYS A 244 12.93 7.98 -1.25
CA LYS A 244 11.99 9.08 -1.50
C LYS A 244 10.80 9.07 -0.54
N VAL A 245 10.41 7.91 -0.03
CA VAL A 245 9.37 7.79 1.00
C VAL A 245 9.88 8.30 2.34
N GLU A 246 11.01 7.78 2.84
CA GLU A 246 11.51 8.14 4.18
C GLU A 246 12.11 9.57 4.21
N LEU A 247 12.48 10.15 3.06
CA LEU A 247 12.96 11.53 2.93
C LEU A 247 11.95 12.48 2.27
N ALA A 248 10.67 12.10 2.23
CA ALA A 248 9.61 12.93 1.64
C ALA A 248 9.54 14.31 2.30
N THR A 249 9.32 15.36 1.50
CA THR A 249 9.19 16.74 2.00
C THR A 249 7.74 17.22 2.06
N SER A 250 6.82 16.48 1.44
CA SER A 250 5.38 16.76 1.47
C SER A 250 4.57 15.48 1.48
N VAL A 251 3.29 15.57 1.87
CA VAL A 251 2.33 14.46 1.81
C VAL A 251 2.17 13.95 0.37
N LYS A 252 2.22 14.86 -0.61
CA LYS A 252 2.17 14.50 -2.03
C LYS A 252 3.38 13.65 -2.43
N ASP A 253 4.59 14.04 -2.04
CA ASP A 253 5.80 13.27 -2.34
C ASP A 253 5.70 11.88 -1.71
N LEU A 254 5.32 11.80 -0.43
CA LEU A 254 5.11 10.54 0.28
C LEU A 254 4.16 9.62 -0.51
N SER A 255 2.98 10.12 -0.87
CA SER A 255 1.98 9.34 -1.61
C SER A 255 2.38 8.99 -3.05
N THR A 256 3.31 9.75 -3.65
CA THR A 256 3.78 9.52 -5.02
C THR A 256 4.77 8.35 -5.07
N TYR A 257 5.54 8.16 -4.00
CA TYR A 257 6.60 7.14 -3.94
C TYR A 257 6.27 5.94 -3.06
N TRP A 258 5.16 5.98 -2.32
CA TRP A 258 4.63 4.88 -1.55
C TRP A 258 3.45 4.21 -2.27
N ASN A 259 3.49 2.88 -2.43
CA ASN A 259 2.43 2.10 -3.06
C ASN A 259 2.04 2.65 -4.45
N ILE A 260 3.05 2.88 -5.29
CA ILE A 260 3.02 3.64 -6.54
C ILE A 260 1.88 3.19 -7.47
N CYS A 261 1.74 1.89 -7.73
CA CYS A 261 0.73 1.36 -8.65
C CYS A 261 -0.70 1.55 -8.11
N THR A 262 -0.90 1.44 -6.79
CA THR A 262 -2.18 1.77 -6.15
C THR A 262 -2.46 3.26 -6.24
N GLY A 263 -1.42 4.10 -6.04
CA GLY A 263 -1.52 5.55 -6.22
C GLY A 263 -1.91 5.94 -7.65
N ILE A 264 -1.35 5.28 -8.66
CA ILE A 264 -1.71 5.45 -10.08
C ILE A 264 -3.15 5.03 -10.34
N TRP A 265 -3.57 3.86 -9.82
CA TRP A 265 -4.95 3.38 -9.92
C TRP A 265 -5.95 4.38 -9.33
N LEU A 266 -5.73 4.80 -8.08
CA LEU A 266 -6.55 5.79 -7.38
C LEU A 266 -6.59 7.11 -8.14
N LYS A 267 -5.43 7.57 -8.62
CA LYS A 267 -5.33 8.82 -9.39
C LYS A 267 -6.14 8.76 -10.68
N ASN A 268 -5.97 7.71 -11.47
CA ASN A 268 -6.55 7.62 -12.81
C ASN A 268 -8.02 7.24 -12.82
N CYS A 269 -8.46 6.45 -11.83
CA CYS A 269 -9.84 5.96 -11.78
C CYS A 269 -10.74 6.85 -10.91
N PHE A 270 -10.22 7.51 -9.87
CA PHE A 270 -11.05 8.26 -8.92
C PHE A 270 -10.69 9.74 -8.87
N PHE A 271 -9.42 10.07 -8.63
CA PHE A 271 -9.03 11.47 -8.42
C PHE A 271 -9.23 12.33 -9.67
N LEU A 272 -8.66 11.95 -10.82
CA LEU A 272 -8.71 12.76 -12.04
C LEU A 272 -10.16 13.04 -12.50
N PRO A 273 -11.07 12.05 -12.56
CA PRO A 273 -12.47 12.30 -12.89
C PRO A 273 -13.19 13.26 -11.92
N MET A 274 -12.83 13.26 -10.64
CA MET A 274 -13.45 14.15 -9.64
C MET A 274 -12.77 15.53 -9.54
N LYS A 275 -11.50 15.62 -9.93
CA LYS A 275 -10.64 16.81 -9.77
C LYS A 275 -11.23 18.04 -10.45
N GLU A 276 -11.91 17.86 -11.58
CA GLU A 276 -12.51 18.95 -12.36
C GLU A 276 -13.52 19.77 -11.54
N LYS A 277 -14.20 19.15 -10.57
CA LYS A 277 -15.17 19.83 -9.70
C LYS A 277 -14.49 20.51 -8.51
N SER A 278 -13.62 19.78 -7.81
CA SER A 278 -12.86 20.31 -6.68
C SER A 278 -11.68 19.40 -6.34
N ILE A 279 -10.48 19.95 -6.34
CA ILE A 279 -9.25 19.23 -5.98
C ILE A 279 -9.33 18.70 -4.54
N PHE A 280 -9.87 19.49 -3.62
CA PHE A 280 -9.97 19.11 -2.21
C PHE A 280 -10.91 17.93 -2.01
N TRP A 281 -12.14 18.04 -2.52
CA TRP A 281 -13.13 16.96 -2.40
C TRP A 281 -12.71 15.70 -3.18
N ALA A 282 -12.06 15.86 -4.33
CA ALA A 282 -11.46 14.74 -5.05
C ALA A 282 -10.39 14.03 -4.19
N SER A 283 -9.55 14.77 -3.46
CA SER A 283 -8.57 14.17 -2.55
C SER A 283 -9.23 13.43 -1.40
N ILE A 284 -10.25 14.01 -0.75
CA ILE A 284 -10.97 13.38 0.36
C ILE A 284 -11.68 12.11 -0.10
N ALA A 285 -12.41 12.16 -1.22
CA ALA A 285 -13.11 11.01 -1.79
C ALA A 285 -12.12 9.91 -2.20
N THR A 286 -11.00 10.26 -2.84
CA THR A 286 -9.96 9.28 -3.22
C THR A 286 -9.33 8.63 -1.99
N SER A 287 -9.06 9.40 -0.93
CA SER A 287 -8.61 8.86 0.36
C SER A 287 -9.64 7.95 1.01
N GLY A 288 -10.93 8.28 0.90
CA GLY A 288 -12.03 7.43 1.35
C GLY A 288 -12.07 6.09 0.60
N VAL A 289 -11.96 6.11 -0.73
CA VAL A 289 -11.86 4.89 -1.55
C VAL A 289 -10.64 4.06 -1.12
N SER A 290 -9.49 4.70 -0.91
CA SER A 290 -8.29 4.01 -0.43
C SER A 290 -8.50 3.36 0.94
N ALA A 291 -9.17 4.05 1.88
CA ALA A 291 -9.47 3.50 3.20
C ALA A 291 -10.41 2.30 3.11
N LEU A 292 -11.50 2.42 2.35
CA LEU A 292 -12.48 1.35 2.14
C LEU A 292 -11.84 0.12 1.51
N TRP A 293 -10.92 0.33 0.56
CA TRP A 293 -10.14 -0.74 -0.07
C TRP A 293 -9.26 -1.51 0.92
N HIS A 294 -8.72 -0.85 1.94
CA HIS A 294 -7.91 -1.53 2.98
C HIS A 294 -8.74 -2.38 3.93
N GLY A 295 -9.99 -2.02 4.20
CA GLY A 295 -10.92 -2.83 5.00
C GLY A 295 -11.86 -2.02 5.89
N ILE A 296 -12.59 -2.75 6.74
CA ILE A 296 -13.67 -2.21 7.57
C ILE A 296 -13.14 -1.43 8.79
N ASN A 297 -11.89 -1.66 9.19
CA ASN A 297 -11.36 -1.07 10.41
C ASN A 297 -11.28 0.48 10.31
N PRO A 298 -11.90 1.22 11.24
CA PRO A 298 -11.95 2.69 11.18
C PRO A 298 -10.58 3.36 11.24
N CYS A 299 -9.55 2.68 11.78
CA CYS A 299 -8.19 3.19 11.79
C CYS A 299 -7.61 3.44 10.38
N TYR A 300 -8.10 2.72 9.35
CA TYR A 300 -7.74 3.02 7.97
C TYR A 300 -8.25 4.41 7.58
N LEU A 301 -9.54 4.67 7.79
CA LEU A 301 -10.16 5.95 7.46
C LEU A 301 -9.48 7.11 8.19
N ILE A 302 -9.19 6.93 9.49
CA ILE A 302 -8.47 7.91 10.30
C ILE A 302 -7.13 8.28 9.63
N MET A 303 -6.29 7.30 9.28
CA MET A 303 -5.00 7.59 8.65
C MET A 303 -5.16 8.36 7.32
N PHE A 304 -6.00 7.85 6.41
CA PHE A 304 -6.10 8.42 5.07
C PHE A 304 -6.73 9.82 5.06
N LEU A 305 -7.73 10.07 5.91
CA LEU A 305 -8.33 11.39 6.05
C LEU A 305 -7.40 12.37 6.76
N SER A 306 -6.64 11.94 7.79
CA SER A 306 -5.64 12.79 8.44
C SER A 306 -4.58 13.27 7.45
N PHE A 307 -4.02 12.38 6.63
CA PHE A 307 -3.08 12.79 5.59
C PHE A 307 -3.71 13.73 4.57
N SER A 308 -4.89 13.41 4.04
CA SER A 308 -5.57 14.25 3.04
C SER A 308 -5.86 15.66 3.57
N SER A 309 -6.35 15.76 4.81
CA SER A 309 -6.64 17.04 5.47
C SER A 309 -5.37 17.85 5.77
N SER A 310 -4.23 17.17 5.99
CA SER A 310 -2.95 17.84 6.27
C SER A 310 -2.28 18.42 5.02
N ILE A 311 -2.64 17.99 3.80
CA ILE A 311 -2.05 18.45 2.53
C ILE A 311 -1.97 19.98 2.42
N PRO A 312 -3.08 20.75 2.56
CA PRO A 312 -3.03 22.20 2.42
C PRO A 312 -2.14 22.87 3.47
N ILE A 313 -2.17 22.38 4.72
CA ILE A 313 -1.39 22.92 5.84
C ILE A 313 0.10 22.69 5.60
N VAL A 314 0.50 21.45 5.26
CA VAL A 314 1.88 21.07 4.96
C VAL A 314 2.42 21.83 3.74
N LYS A 315 1.60 21.98 2.70
CA LYS A 315 1.97 22.75 1.50
C LYS A 315 2.28 24.20 1.85
N GLU A 316 1.46 24.83 2.68
CA GLU A 316 1.66 26.21 3.09
C GLU A 316 2.86 26.35 4.04
N ASN A 317 3.03 25.43 5.00
CA ASN A 317 4.25 25.36 5.83
C ASN A 317 5.50 25.31 4.96
N ASN A 318 5.52 24.47 3.93
CA ASN A 318 6.67 24.34 3.04
C ASN A 318 6.96 25.65 2.28
N LYS A 319 5.94 26.41 1.85
CA LYS A 319 6.15 27.74 1.26
C LYS A 319 6.75 28.73 2.27
N LEU A 320 6.25 28.73 3.51
CA LEU A 320 6.77 29.59 4.57
C LEU A 320 8.21 29.24 4.91
N LEU A 321 8.54 27.94 5.01
CA LEU A 321 9.91 27.46 5.20
C LEU A 321 10.81 27.91 4.04
N GLN A 322 10.33 27.80 2.79
CA GLN A 322 11.09 28.27 1.63
C GLN A 322 11.30 29.80 1.65
N ARG A 323 10.32 30.57 2.12
CA ARG A 323 10.38 32.03 2.21
C ARG A 323 11.32 32.53 3.31
N PHE A 324 11.20 31.98 4.51
CA PHE A 324 11.89 32.48 5.70
C PHE A 324 13.18 31.71 6.05
N CYS A 325 13.28 30.44 5.66
CA CYS A 325 14.41 29.56 6.01
C CYS A 325 14.86 28.69 4.81
N PRO A 326 15.15 29.25 3.63
CA PRO A 326 15.43 28.48 2.41
C PRO A 326 16.59 27.49 2.56
N SER A 327 17.65 27.85 3.29
CA SER A 327 18.83 26.99 3.52
C SER A 327 18.51 25.76 4.39
N LEU A 328 17.47 25.84 5.23
CA LEU A 328 17.05 24.76 6.13
C LEU A 328 15.81 24.02 5.61
N PHE A 329 15.23 24.46 4.48
CA PHE A 329 14.00 23.91 3.93
C PHE A 329 14.01 22.38 3.87
N TRP A 330 15.08 21.79 3.31
CA TRP A 330 15.21 20.34 3.10
C TRP A 330 15.23 19.52 4.40
N ILE A 331 15.64 20.11 5.54
CA ILE A 331 15.77 19.45 6.83
C ILE A 331 14.45 19.63 7.58
N LEU A 332 13.95 20.87 7.64
CA LEU A 332 12.71 21.18 8.36
C LEU A 332 11.49 20.52 7.71
N SER A 333 11.39 20.52 6.39
CA SER A 333 10.30 19.82 5.68
C SER A 333 10.35 18.31 5.88
N ARG A 334 11.54 17.71 5.92
CA ARG A 334 11.72 16.27 6.23
C ARG A 334 11.38 15.95 7.67
N ILE A 335 11.81 16.75 8.64
CA ILE A 335 11.45 16.56 10.05
C ILE A 335 9.94 16.63 10.22
N GLN A 336 9.29 17.64 9.62
CA GLN A 336 7.84 17.77 9.60
C GLN A 336 7.18 16.50 9.06
N MET A 337 7.61 16.02 7.88
CA MET A 337 7.04 14.82 7.28
C MET A 337 7.33 13.55 8.07
N LEU A 338 8.51 13.41 8.67
CA LEU A 338 8.87 12.28 9.52
C LEU A 338 7.95 12.20 10.75
N LEU A 339 7.70 13.33 11.40
CA LEU A 339 6.80 13.41 12.56
C LEU A 339 5.35 13.09 12.17
N LEU A 340 4.82 13.73 11.11
CA LEU A 340 3.45 13.50 10.64
C LEU A 340 3.25 12.07 10.15
N THR A 341 4.22 11.52 9.41
CA THR A 341 4.12 10.16 8.87
C THR A 341 4.13 9.14 10.00
N THR A 342 5.04 9.29 10.96
CA THR A 342 5.08 8.46 12.17
C THR A 342 3.76 8.54 12.94
N TYR A 343 3.27 9.75 13.17
CA TYR A 343 2.07 9.96 13.97
C TYR A 343 0.79 9.40 13.33
N PHE A 344 0.53 9.66 12.04
CA PHE A 344 -0.68 9.21 11.38
C PHE A 344 -0.65 7.74 10.96
N THR A 345 0.49 7.20 10.52
CA THR A 345 0.59 5.78 10.13
C THR A 345 0.43 4.83 11.31
N THR A 346 0.63 5.31 12.54
CA THR A 346 0.37 4.54 13.76
C THR A 346 -1.07 4.00 13.80
N SER A 347 -2.05 4.77 13.32
CA SER A 347 -3.44 4.33 13.20
C SER A 347 -3.54 3.05 12.36
N PHE A 348 -2.94 3.06 11.17
CA PHE A 348 -2.96 1.93 10.24
C PHE A 348 -2.25 0.69 10.78
N PHE A 349 -1.21 0.85 11.60
CA PHE A 349 -0.45 -0.29 12.12
C PHE A 349 -1.02 -0.87 13.41
N LEU A 350 -1.71 -0.08 14.24
CA LEU A 350 -2.33 -0.58 15.47
C LEU A 350 -3.67 -1.29 15.24
N LEU A 351 -4.48 -0.77 14.30
CA LEU A 351 -5.83 -1.28 14.00
C LEU A 351 -6.74 -1.43 15.24
N SER A 352 -6.50 -0.64 16.28
CA SER A 352 -7.31 -0.54 17.50
C SER A 352 -7.47 0.94 17.83
N ILE A 353 -8.71 1.44 17.90
CA ILE A 353 -8.97 2.83 18.27
C ILE A 353 -8.53 3.09 19.72
N SER A 354 -8.76 2.14 20.63
CA SER A 354 -8.37 2.28 22.03
C SER A 354 -6.86 2.47 22.17
N ASP A 355 -6.07 1.58 21.57
CA ASP A 355 -4.61 1.65 21.58
C ASP A 355 -4.10 2.92 20.89
N LEU A 356 -4.73 3.30 19.77
CA LEU A 356 -4.37 4.52 19.05
C LEU A 356 -4.57 5.77 19.93
N ILE A 357 -5.71 5.87 20.61
CA ILE A 357 -6.00 6.98 21.52
C ILE A 357 -5.01 6.97 22.69
N HIS A 358 -4.68 5.81 23.25
CA HIS A 358 -3.68 5.69 24.31
C HIS A 358 -2.31 6.20 23.88
N VAL A 359 -1.84 5.74 22.71
CA VAL A 359 -0.56 6.19 22.13
C VAL A 359 -0.58 7.68 21.85
N TRP A 360 -1.65 8.21 21.25
CA TRP A 360 -1.78 9.64 20.97
C TRP A 360 -1.84 10.48 22.24
N LYS A 361 -2.52 10.04 23.30
CA LYS A 361 -2.49 10.69 24.62
C LYS A 361 -1.07 10.71 25.19
N GLY A 362 -0.33 9.60 25.08
CA GLY A 362 1.05 9.49 25.55
C GLY A 362 2.04 10.42 24.85
N VAL A 363 1.70 10.93 23.66
CA VAL A 363 2.45 11.97 22.95
C VAL A 363 1.67 13.28 22.84
N TYR A 364 0.72 13.53 23.75
CA TYR A 364 -0.05 14.78 23.88
C TYR A 364 -0.74 15.24 22.59
N PHE A 365 -1.20 14.29 21.76
CA PHE A 365 -1.77 14.55 20.44
C PHE A 365 -0.90 15.43 19.53
N ALA A 366 0.44 15.35 19.68
CA ALA A 366 1.40 16.28 19.08
C ALA A 366 1.20 16.53 17.57
N GLY A 367 0.84 15.52 16.78
CA GLY A 367 0.57 15.70 15.34
C GLY A 367 -0.65 16.58 15.06
N HIS A 368 -1.74 16.42 15.82
CA HIS A 368 -2.92 17.28 15.69
C HIS A 368 -2.64 18.70 16.19
N VAL A 369 -1.99 18.82 17.35
CA VAL A 369 -1.57 20.11 17.93
C VAL A 369 -0.70 20.87 16.94
N PHE A 370 0.26 20.20 16.30
CA PHE A 370 1.12 20.78 15.28
C PHE A 370 0.34 21.32 14.08
N LEU A 371 -0.65 20.58 13.56
CA LEU A 371 -1.47 21.02 12.43
C LEU A 371 -2.35 22.23 12.79
N VAL A 372 -2.99 22.21 13.96
CA VAL A 372 -3.81 23.33 14.44
C VAL A 372 -2.96 24.58 14.66
N PHE A 373 -1.81 24.42 15.32
CA PHE A 373 -0.86 25.52 15.52
C PHE A 373 -0.36 26.08 14.18
N SER A 374 0.04 25.21 13.23
CA SER A 374 0.46 25.62 11.89
C SER A 374 -0.63 26.43 11.18
N LEU A 375 -1.89 25.97 11.24
CA LEU A 375 -3.01 26.67 10.64
C LEU A 375 -3.23 28.06 11.27
N ALA A 376 -3.17 28.16 12.59
CA ALA A 376 -3.30 29.45 13.30
C ALA A 376 -2.19 30.42 12.88
N VAL A 377 -0.94 29.98 12.85
CA VAL A 377 0.20 30.78 12.40
C VAL A 377 0.02 31.22 10.93
N GLN A 378 -0.40 30.33 10.05
CA GLN A 378 -0.67 30.66 8.64
C GLN A 378 -1.77 31.71 8.50
N MET A 379 -2.85 31.62 9.28
CA MET A 379 -3.93 32.61 9.27
C MET A 379 -3.44 33.98 9.75
N ILE A 380 -2.69 34.02 10.85
CA ILE A 380 -2.09 35.26 11.38
C ILE A 380 -1.15 35.87 10.35
N LEU A 381 -0.24 35.08 9.78
CA LEU A 381 0.70 35.56 8.76
C LEU A 381 0.01 36.08 7.51
N LYS A 382 -1.11 35.49 7.07
CA LYS A 382 -1.90 36.01 5.94
C LYS A 382 -2.52 37.38 6.20
N LEU A 383 -2.77 37.75 7.46
CA LEU A 383 -3.24 39.10 7.81
C LEU A 383 -2.13 40.14 7.70
N PHE A 384 -0.89 39.75 7.97
CA PHE A 384 0.27 40.67 7.97
C PHE A 384 1.04 40.69 6.64
N LEU A 385 1.10 39.56 5.94
CA LEU A 385 1.77 39.42 4.66
C LEU A 385 0.77 39.74 3.54
N ARG A 386 0.84 40.95 2.99
CA ARG A 386 0.10 41.30 1.77
C ARG A 386 0.40 40.27 0.67
N PRO A 387 -0.60 39.87 -0.15
CA PRO A 387 -0.33 39.07 -1.32
C PRO A 387 0.66 39.82 -2.21
N GLU A 388 1.79 39.18 -2.55
CA GLU A 388 2.62 39.63 -3.66
C GLU A 388 1.70 39.66 -4.88
N LYS A 389 1.52 40.85 -5.49
CA LYS A 389 0.93 40.94 -6.82
C LYS A 389 1.76 40.01 -7.71
N ASP A 390 1.10 39.04 -8.35
CA ASP A 390 1.69 38.23 -9.41
C ASP A 390 2.30 39.17 -10.45
N LYS A 391 3.61 39.41 -10.35
CA LYS A 391 4.41 39.93 -11.45
C LYS A 391 4.67 38.73 -12.34
N ASN A 392 3.78 38.50 -13.31
CA ASN A 392 4.07 37.98 -14.65
C ASN A 392 2.78 37.49 -15.32
N THR A 393 2.04 38.43 -15.90
CA THR A 393 1.22 38.21 -17.09
C THR A 393 1.62 39.26 -18.12
N HIS A 394 2.59 38.91 -18.96
CA HIS A 394 2.76 39.43 -20.30
C HIS A 394 3.17 38.27 -21.20
#